data_AF-A0A7X9HSN9-F1
#
_entry.id   AF-A0A7X9HSN9-F1
#
_cell.length_a   1.000
_cell.length_b   1.000
_cell.length_c   1.000
_cell.angle_alpha   90.00
_cell.angle_beta   90.00
_cell.angle_gamma   90.00
#
_symmetry.space_group_name_H-M   'P 1'
#
loop_
_entity.id
_entity.type
_entity.pdbx_description
1 polymer ?
#
loop_
_entity_poly.entity_id
_entity_poly.type
_entity_poly.pdbx_seq_one_letter_code
_entity_poly.pdbx_strand_id
1 'polypeptide(L)'
;MLDIEELEKISTLENPLESINQKMINLLDKDDENYGKKSCIIQNLPDTFVQDVVSRLDKENFRFGFNEDRRLHGIVFETLVKQEFPSENPIAEDLLKVVQDPKGLGLDQYLGIQKNPDITYVEVDDKSHRVIIKGAADAKFGRLGKHAFNQIKDSGFKKTFKRIAQRIPLLSSASLSKLGLSNLAKVSRLGMDVSEGFTQVLIFPSDTEVSNKYCLIDSKELERYEVDLLFNLLNQKDVEVTTSCFSHKDIENICDLLKSSLRDE
;
A
#
# COMPACT_ATOMS: atom_id res chain seq x y z
N MET A 1 -17.39 1.15 24.56
CA MET A 1 -15.97 0.74 24.66
C MET A 1 -16.03 -0.75 24.57
N LEU A 2 -15.84 -1.31 23.38
CA LEU A 2 -15.94 -2.76 23.17
C LEU A 2 -14.71 -3.40 23.84
N ASP A 3 -14.96 -4.49 24.54
CA ASP A 3 -14.00 -5.13 25.43
C ASP A 3 -13.03 -6.00 24.61
N ILE A 4 -11.74 -5.98 24.98
CA ILE A 4 -10.69 -6.71 24.25
C ILE A 4 -10.94 -8.23 24.26
N GLU A 5 -11.72 -8.73 25.23
CA GLU A 5 -12.15 -10.12 25.31
C GLU A 5 -13.17 -10.55 24.23
N GLU A 6 -13.89 -9.61 23.59
CA GLU A 6 -14.79 -9.94 22.46
C GLU A 6 -14.01 -10.12 21.15
N LEU A 7 -12.89 -9.41 20.99
CA LEU A 7 -12.01 -9.58 19.82
C LEU A 7 -11.21 -10.89 19.85
N GLU A 8 -10.92 -11.46 21.04
CA GLU A 8 -10.25 -12.76 21.16
C GLU A 8 -11.15 -13.96 20.83
N LYS A 9 -12.48 -13.83 20.96
CA LYS A 9 -13.43 -14.87 20.56
C LYS A 9 -13.49 -15.11 19.05
N ILE A 10 -13.12 -14.11 18.26
CA ILE A 10 -13.00 -14.20 16.79
C ILE A 10 -11.92 -15.23 16.38
N SER A 11 -10.97 -15.57 17.26
CA SER A 11 -9.92 -16.55 16.97
C SER A 11 -10.32 -18.03 17.14
N THR A 12 -11.55 -18.33 17.59
CA THR A 12 -11.95 -19.71 17.98
C THR A 12 -13.14 -20.30 17.21
N LEU A 13 -13.61 -19.68 16.14
CA LEU A 13 -14.66 -20.27 15.29
C LEU A 13 -14.04 -21.18 14.20
N GLU A 14 -13.66 -22.40 14.60
CA GLU A 14 -13.49 -23.51 13.66
C GLU A 14 -14.87 -23.91 13.06
N ASN A 15 -15.15 -23.33 11.89
CA ASN A 15 -15.97 -23.79 10.76
C ASN A 15 -17.40 -24.33 11.04
N PRO A 16 -18.43 -23.63 10.56
CA PRO A 16 -19.06 -24.10 9.32
C PRO A 16 -19.68 -22.96 8.50
N LEU A 17 -19.07 -22.54 7.38
CA LEU A 17 -19.65 -21.72 6.28
C LEU A 17 -18.49 -20.93 5.67
N GLU A 18 -18.08 -21.31 4.46
CA GLU A 18 -17.36 -20.49 3.49
C GLU A 18 -16.43 -19.39 4.08
N SER A 19 -15.11 -19.67 4.14
CA SER A 19 -14.09 -18.67 4.50
C SER A 19 -14.43 -17.33 3.84
N ILE A 20 -14.26 -16.21 4.54
CA ILE A 20 -14.62 -14.89 4.02
C ILE A 20 -14.00 -14.63 2.64
N ASN A 21 -12.83 -15.21 2.37
CA ASN A 21 -12.17 -15.23 1.06
C ASN A 21 -13.03 -15.93 0.00
N GLN A 22 -13.62 -17.08 0.31
CA GLN A 22 -14.50 -17.81 -0.60
C GLN A 22 -15.82 -17.05 -0.84
N LYS A 23 -16.36 -16.35 0.17
CA LYS A 23 -17.49 -15.43 -0.04
C LYS A 23 -17.12 -14.27 -0.96
N MET A 24 -15.93 -13.69 -0.81
CA MET A 24 -15.43 -12.64 -1.71
C MET A 24 -15.27 -13.15 -3.14
N ILE A 25 -14.73 -14.36 -3.34
CA ILE A 25 -14.60 -14.99 -4.67
C ILE A 25 -15.97 -15.15 -5.33
N ASN A 26 -17.00 -15.51 -4.57
CA ASN A 26 -18.35 -15.67 -5.10
C ASN A 26 -19.02 -14.34 -5.51
N LEU A 27 -18.52 -13.20 -5.02
CA LEU A 27 -19.00 -11.87 -5.40
C LEU A 27 -18.34 -11.33 -6.68
N LEU A 28 -17.26 -11.97 -7.14
CA LEU A 28 -16.59 -11.58 -8.37
C LEU A 28 -17.40 -12.01 -9.58
N ASP A 29 -17.37 -11.19 -10.63
CA ASP A 29 -17.93 -11.56 -11.93
C ASP A 29 -17.14 -12.71 -12.54
N LYS A 30 -17.79 -13.85 -12.76
CA LYS A 30 -17.18 -15.08 -13.29
C LYS A 30 -16.91 -15.00 -14.79
N ASP A 31 -17.58 -14.09 -15.49
CA ASP A 31 -17.39 -13.86 -16.92
C ASP A 31 -16.30 -12.80 -17.19
N ASP A 32 -15.76 -12.17 -16.13
CA ASP A 32 -14.61 -11.27 -16.22
C ASP A 32 -13.34 -12.02 -16.63
N GLU A 33 -12.62 -11.51 -17.63
CA GLU A 33 -11.39 -12.12 -18.14
C GLU A 33 -10.29 -12.28 -17.08
N ASN A 34 -10.32 -11.45 -16.04
CA ASN A 34 -9.39 -11.47 -14.91
C ASN A 34 -9.91 -12.31 -13.73
N TYR A 35 -11.08 -12.95 -13.81
CA TYR A 35 -11.66 -13.72 -12.69
C TYR A 35 -10.67 -14.71 -12.09
N GLY A 36 -9.96 -15.47 -12.94
CA GLY A 36 -8.95 -16.44 -12.47
C GLY A 36 -7.83 -15.80 -11.66
N LYS A 37 -7.35 -14.62 -12.09
CA LYS A 37 -6.33 -13.84 -11.38
C LYS A 37 -6.86 -13.28 -10.07
N LYS A 38 -8.03 -12.64 -10.10
CA LYS A 38 -8.69 -12.07 -8.90
C LYS A 38 -8.93 -13.14 -7.84
N SER A 39 -9.45 -14.30 -8.25
CA SER A 39 -9.71 -15.45 -7.36
C SER A 39 -8.42 -15.95 -6.71
N CYS A 40 -7.35 -16.13 -7.48
CA CYS A 40 -6.04 -16.52 -6.94
C CYS A 40 -5.51 -15.51 -5.91
N ILE A 41 -5.65 -14.20 -6.17
CA ILE A 41 -5.25 -13.15 -5.23
C ILE A 41 -6.04 -13.25 -3.92
N ILE A 42 -7.36 -13.40 -3.99
CA ILE A 42 -8.21 -13.51 -2.80
C ILE A 42 -7.93 -14.80 -2.02
N GLN A 43 -7.67 -15.92 -2.70
CA GLN A 43 -7.31 -17.19 -2.06
C GLN A 43 -6.01 -17.11 -1.25
N ASN A 44 -5.09 -16.24 -1.67
CA ASN A 44 -3.80 -16.03 -1.00
C ASN A 44 -3.83 -14.92 0.06
N LEU A 45 -4.99 -14.30 0.31
CA LEU A 45 -5.11 -13.36 1.43
C LEU A 45 -4.87 -14.10 2.75
N PRO A 46 -4.12 -13.49 3.69
CA PRO A 46 -3.89 -14.10 4.99
C PRO A 46 -5.20 -14.23 5.76
N ASP A 47 -5.30 -15.25 6.62
CA ASP A 47 -6.48 -15.43 7.49
C ASP A 47 -6.70 -14.23 8.43
N THR A 48 -5.65 -13.44 8.68
CA THR A 48 -5.68 -12.19 9.45
C THR A 48 -6.22 -10.99 8.67
N PHE A 49 -6.56 -11.14 7.38
CA PHE A 49 -6.92 -10.02 6.51
C PHE A 49 -8.02 -9.14 7.12
N VAL A 50 -9.07 -9.73 7.67
CA VAL A 50 -10.18 -8.97 8.27
C VAL A 50 -9.69 -8.18 9.49
N GLN A 51 -8.93 -8.82 10.37
CA GLN A 51 -8.35 -8.18 11.57
C GLN A 51 -7.37 -7.07 11.18
N ASP A 52 -6.59 -7.25 10.12
CA ASP A 52 -5.68 -6.24 9.59
C ASP A 52 -6.44 -5.03 9.04
N VAL A 53 -7.54 -5.25 8.31
CA VAL A 53 -8.43 -4.16 7.83
C VAL A 53 -9.05 -3.41 9.00
N VAL A 54 -9.61 -4.12 9.98
CA VAL A 54 -10.26 -3.52 11.18
C VAL A 54 -9.24 -2.72 12.01
N SER A 55 -8.07 -3.30 12.31
CA SER A 55 -7.05 -2.61 13.11
C SER A 55 -6.53 -1.33 12.44
N ARG A 56 -6.51 -1.27 11.11
CA ARG A 56 -6.14 -0.07 10.34
C ARG A 56 -7.23 0.99 10.39
N LEU A 57 -8.49 0.61 10.48
CA LEU A 57 -9.61 1.54 10.68
C LEU A 57 -9.58 2.15 12.09
N ASP A 58 -9.31 1.34 13.12
CA ASP A 58 -9.33 1.76 14.53
C ASP A 58 -8.22 2.75 14.91
N LYS A 59 -7.01 2.58 14.33
CA LYS A 59 -5.86 3.48 14.57
C LYS A 59 -6.14 4.94 14.21
N GLU A 60 -7.19 5.24 13.45
CA GLU A 60 -7.51 6.58 12.95
C GLU A 60 -8.74 7.26 13.61
N ASN A 61 -9.17 6.81 14.80
CA ASN A 61 -10.32 7.30 15.58
C ASN A 61 -11.67 7.20 14.83
N PHE A 62 -12.40 6.13 15.13
CA PHE A 62 -13.68 5.74 14.54
C PHE A 62 -14.84 6.69 14.90
N ARG A 63 -15.53 7.23 13.89
CA ARG A 63 -16.81 7.97 14.00
C ARG A 63 -17.56 7.79 12.68
N PHE A 64 -18.55 6.90 12.68
CA PHE A 64 -19.36 6.53 11.53
C PHE A 64 -19.85 7.72 10.68
N GLY A 65 -19.38 7.80 9.43
CA GLY A 65 -19.76 8.81 8.43
C GLY A 65 -19.20 8.54 7.03
N PHE A 66 -19.56 9.37 6.03
CA PHE A 66 -19.14 9.25 4.60
C PHE A 66 -17.63 9.04 4.38
N ASN A 67 -16.78 9.48 5.30
CA ASN A 67 -15.33 9.34 5.20
C ASN A 67 -14.83 7.92 5.51
N GLU A 68 -15.59 7.10 6.25
CA GLU A 68 -15.18 5.73 6.57
C GLU A 68 -15.33 4.80 5.38
N ASP A 69 -16.34 5.00 4.55
CA ASP A 69 -16.58 4.17 3.38
C ASP A 69 -15.44 4.31 2.36
N ARG A 70 -15.05 5.56 2.08
CA ARG A 70 -13.88 5.87 1.25
C ARG A 70 -12.58 5.31 1.84
N ARG A 71 -12.44 5.26 3.17
CA ARG A 71 -11.26 4.70 3.84
C ARG A 71 -11.21 3.18 3.74
N LEU A 72 -12.32 2.50 4.01
CA LEU A 72 -12.44 1.05 3.87
C LEU A 72 -12.10 0.62 2.45
N HIS A 73 -12.67 1.30 1.44
CA HIS A 73 -12.36 1.03 0.03
C HIS A 73 -10.86 1.18 -0.24
N GLY A 74 -10.24 2.25 0.26
CA GLY A 74 -8.80 2.47 0.13
C GLY A 74 -7.96 1.37 0.78
N ILE A 75 -8.30 0.95 2.01
CA ILE A 75 -7.57 -0.10 2.76
C ILE A 75 -7.69 -1.45 2.06
N VAL A 76 -8.90 -1.82 1.62
CA VAL A 76 -9.16 -3.08 0.91
C VAL A 76 -8.43 -3.08 -0.42
N PHE A 77 -8.54 -2.01 -1.20
CA PHE A 77 -7.85 -1.88 -2.48
C PHE A 77 -6.33 -1.97 -2.34
N GLU A 78 -5.75 -1.23 -1.39
CA GLU A 78 -4.31 -1.29 -1.09
C GLU A 78 -3.87 -2.71 -0.74
N THR A 79 -4.65 -3.42 0.09
CA THR A 79 -4.30 -4.78 0.51
C THR A 79 -4.34 -5.76 -0.64
N LEU A 80 -5.35 -5.66 -1.52
CA LEU A 80 -5.44 -6.49 -2.72
C LEU A 80 -4.31 -6.19 -3.70
N VAL A 81 -3.96 -4.90 -3.89
CA VAL A 81 -2.82 -4.49 -4.73
C VAL A 81 -1.50 -5.04 -4.20
N LYS A 82 -1.28 -5.06 -2.89
CA LYS A 82 -0.08 -5.70 -2.28
C LYS A 82 0.00 -7.20 -2.58
N GLN A 83 -1.14 -7.89 -2.62
CA GLN A 83 -1.18 -9.31 -3.00
C GLN A 83 -1.03 -9.53 -4.51
N GLU A 84 -1.53 -8.60 -5.33
CA GLU A 84 -1.38 -8.65 -6.79
C GLU A 84 0.07 -8.40 -7.23
N PHE A 85 0.77 -7.51 -6.52
CA PHE A 85 2.14 -7.09 -6.80
C PHE A 85 3.02 -7.34 -5.55
N PRO A 86 3.22 -8.61 -5.15
CA PRO A 86 3.94 -8.93 -3.92
C PRO A 86 5.40 -8.51 -4.04
N SER A 87 5.97 -8.01 -2.94
CA SER A 87 7.41 -7.85 -2.86
C SER A 87 8.06 -9.21 -2.65
N GLU A 88 8.73 -9.73 -3.68
CA GLU A 88 9.50 -10.98 -3.58
C GLU A 88 10.78 -10.82 -2.73
N ASN A 89 11.13 -9.58 -2.33
CA ASN A 89 12.35 -9.29 -1.60
C ASN A 89 12.08 -8.91 -0.12
N PRO A 90 12.53 -9.71 0.86
CA PRO A 90 12.35 -9.42 2.28
C PRO A 90 13.00 -8.12 2.76
N ILE A 91 13.98 -7.58 2.02
CA ILE A 91 14.59 -6.27 2.29
C ILE A 91 13.63 -5.14 1.90
N ALA A 92 12.88 -5.31 0.81
CA ALA A 92 11.86 -4.33 0.40
C ALA A 92 10.75 -4.24 1.44
N GLU A 93 10.35 -5.35 2.06
CA GLU A 93 9.37 -5.36 3.15
C GLU A 93 9.86 -4.59 4.39
N ASP A 94 11.10 -4.80 4.81
CA ASP A 94 11.68 -4.04 5.92
C ASP A 94 11.82 -2.55 5.57
N LEU A 95 12.18 -2.22 4.33
CA LEU A 95 12.21 -0.83 3.86
C LEU A 95 10.82 -0.20 3.85
N LEU A 96 9.82 -0.94 3.38
CA LEU A 96 8.44 -0.50 3.34
C LEU A 96 7.94 -0.19 4.76
N LYS A 97 8.24 -1.03 5.75
CA LYS A 97 7.94 -0.77 7.17
C LYS A 97 8.60 0.51 7.68
N VAL A 98 9.87 0.73 7.33
CA VAL A 98 10.60 1.96 7.70
C VAL A 98 9.92 3.20 7.13
N VAL A 99 9.48 3.11 5.87
CA VAL A 99 8.81 4.23 5.21
C VAL A 99 7.45 4.41 5.88
N GLN A 100 6.63 3.35 6.00
CA GLN A 100 5.25 3.35 6.48
C GLN A 100 5.07 3.80 7.94
N ASP A 101 5.95 3.40 8.86
CA ASP A 101 5.86 3.78 10.28
C ASP A 101 7.22 4.22 10.85
N PRO A 102 7.73 5.39 10.43
CA PRO A 102 9.03 5.84 10.90
C PRO A 102 8.97 6.25 12.38
N LYS A 103 7.80 6.69 12.87
CA LYS A 103 7.61 7.13 14.25
C LYS A 103 7.58 5.94 15.22
N GLY A 104 6.86 4.86 14.89
CA GLY A 104 6.87 3.63 15.67
C GLY A 104 8.26 3.01 15.82
N LEU A 105 9.16 3.30 14.87
CA LEU A 105 10.56 2.87 14.88
C LEU A 105 11.53 3.90 15.49
N GLY A 106 11.06 5.09 15.89
CA GLY A 106 11.91 6.19 16.40
C GLY A 106 12.83 6.82 15.33
N LEU A 107 12.47 6.70 14.05
CA LEU A 107 13.22 7.16 12.88
C LEU A 107 12.63 8.42 12.23
N ASP A 108 11.49 8.92 12.71
CA ASP A 108 10.73 10.06 12.19
C ASP A 108 11.58 11.34 12.03
N GLN A 109 12.44 11.63 13.02
CA GLN A 109 13.37 12.76 13.01
C GLN A 109 14.39 12.74 11.85
N TYR A 110 14.61 11.58 11.21
CA TYR A 110 15.61 11.41 10.15
C TYR A 110 15.02 11.33 8.74
N LEU A 111 13.78 10.85 8.62
CA LEU A 111 13.19 10.49 7.33
C LEU A 111 12.30 11.60 6.77
N GLY A 112 11.69 12.42 7.64
CA GLY A 112 10.72 13.43 7.27
C GLY A 112 9.40 12.78 6.85
N ILE A 113 8.29 13.29 7.36
CA ILE A 113 6.99 12.63 7.30
C ILE A 113 6.26 13.05 6.02
N GLN A 114 6.03 12.12 5.11
CA GLN A 114 4.96 12.15 4.09
C GLN A 114 4.35 10.74 4.03
N LYS A 115 3.07 10.57 3.65
CA LYS A 115 2.46 9.22 3.56
C LYS A 115 3.21 8.39 2.51
N ASN A 116 3.36 7.11 2.85
CA ASN A 116 4.36 6.19 2.37
C ASN A 116 3.83 5.32 1.23
N PRO A 117 4.71 4.79 0.36
CA PRO A 117 4.28 3.86 -0.67
C PRO A 117 3.68 2.61 -0.04
N ASP A 118 2.91 1.90 -0.84
CA ASP A 118 2.30 0.62 -0.47
C ASP A 118 3.20 -0.54 -0.83
N ILE A 119 4.05 -0.39 -1.86
CA ILE A 119 4.98 -1.41 -2.33
C ILE A 119 6.34 -0.76 -2.59
N THR A 120 7.42 -1.51 -2.32
CA THR A 120 8.79 -1.10 -2.63
C THR A 120 9.46 -2.15 -3.52
N TYR A 121 10.22 -1.72 -4.52
CA TYR A 121 11.00 -2.60 -5.41
C TYR A 121 12.49 -2.44 -5.13
N VAL A 122 13.16 -3.54 -4.79
CA VAL A 122 14.61 -3.54 -4.55
C VAL A 122 15.31 -4.71 -5.21
N GLU A 123 16.54 -4.45 -5.64
CA GLU A 123 17.50 -5.45 -6.12
C GLU A 123 18.71 -5.43 -5.18
N VAL A 124 19.29 -6.60 -4.92
CA VAL A 124 20.62 -6.67 -4.31
C VAL A 124 21.61 -6.88 -5.45
N ASP A 125 22.49 -5.91 -5.69
CA ASP A 125 23.53 -6.07 -6.70
C ASP A 125 24.58 -7.04 -6.18
N ASP A 126 24.62 -8.25 -6.76
CA ASP A 126 25.54 -9.32 -6.37
C ASP A 126 27.02 -8.94 -6.56
N LYS A 127 27.34 -7.99 -7.45
CA LYS A 127 28.73 -7.59 -7.73
C LYS A 127 29.25 -6.55 -6.75
N SER A 128 28.43 -5.53 -6.45
CA SER A 128 28.81 -4.48 -5.49
C SER A 128 28.39 -4.81 -4.07
N HIS A 129 27.61 -5.88 -3.88
CA HIS A 129 26.92 -6.22 -2.64
C HIS A 129 26.23 -4.99 -2.06
N ARG A 130 25.42 -4.26 -2.85
CA ARG A 130 24.67 -3.08 -2.39
C ARG A 130 23.18 -3.32 -2.57
N VAL A 131 22.38 -2.72 -1.69
CA VAL A 131 20.93 -2.68 -1.87
C VAL A 131 20.59 -1.52 -2.80
N ILE A 132 19.99 -1.82 -3.95
CA ILE A 132 19.57 -0.84 -4.94
C ILE A 132 18.05 -0.73 -4.95
N ILE A 133 17.52 0.43 -4.53
CA ILE A 133 16.09 0.71 -4.54
C ILE A 133 15.70 1.18 -5.95
N LYS A 134 14.85 0.39 -6.63
CA LYS A 134 14.49 0.57 -8.04
C LYS A 134 13.18 1.33 -8.22
N GLY A 135 12.31 1.33 -7.24
CA GLY A 135 11.04 2.00 -7.35
C GLY A 135 10.14 1.81 -6.14
N ALA A 136 8.96 2.38 -6.23
CA ALA A 136 7.89 2.15 -5.26
C ALA A 136 6.53 2.39 -5.91
N ALA A 137 5.50 1.74 -5.38
CA ALA A 137 4.13 1.89 -5.87
C ALA A 137 3.16 2.36 -4.78
N ASP A 138 2.09 3.01 -5.20
CA ASP A 138 1.02 3.52 -4.34
C ASP A 138 -0.33 3.24 -5.01
N ALA A 139 -1.24 2.63 -4.25
CA ALA A 139 -2.56 2.23 -4.68
C ALA A 139 -3.53 3.41 -4.53
N LYS A 140 -4.16 3.81 -5.63
CA LYS A 140 -5.08 4.95 -5.70
C LYS A 140 -6.46 4.47 -6.09
N PHE A 141 -7.32 4.27 -5.08
CA PHE A 141 -8.71 3.92 -5.31
C PHE A 141 -9.53 5.08 -5.90
N GLY A 142 -9.14 6.34 -5.63
CA GLY A 142 -9.84 7.52 -6.13
C GLY A 142 -8.93 8.44 -6.93
N ARG A 143 -9.48 9.59 -7.33
CA ARG A 143 -8.72 10.64 -8.03
C ARG A 143 -7.61 11.23 -7.15
N LEU A 144 -6.58 11.73 -7.82
CA LEU A 144 -5.40 12.38 -7.27
C LEU A 144 -5.75 13.82 -6.85
N GLY A 145 -6.03 14.00 -5.57
CA GLY A 145 -6.27 15.31 -4.96
C GLY A 145 -5.01 15.94 -4.37
N LYS A 146 -5.20 16.92 -3.47
CA LYS A 146 -4.11 17.69 -2.85
C LYS A 146 -3.06 16.83 -2.17
N HIS A 147 -3.51 15.77 -1.50
CA HIS A 147 -2.63 14.85 -0.81
C HIS A 147 -1.69 14.11 -1.78
N ALA A 148 -2.25 13.51 -2.84
CA ALA A 148 -1.45 12.79 -3.84
C ALA A 148 -0.51 13.74 -4.59
N PHE A 149 -0.96 14.95 -4.89
CA PHE A 149 -0.11 15.99 -5.46
C PHE A 149 1.13 16.26 -4.60
N ASN A 150 0.98 16.45 -3.29
CA ASN A 150 2.11 16.70 -2.39
C ASN A 150 3.07 15.50 -2.30
N GLN A 151 2.56 14.26 -2.45
CA GLN A 151 3.39 13.05 -2.49
C GLN A 151 4.24 12.98 -3.78
N ILE A 152 3.73 13.49 -4.90
CA ILE A 152 4.42 13.42 -6.21
C ILE A 152 5.32 14.65 -6.43
N LYS A 153 4.82 15.85 -6.14
CA LYS A 153 5.44 17.15 -6.46
C LYS A 153 6.75 17.42 -5.72
N ASP A 154 6.78 17.22 -4.41
CA ASP A 154 7.90 17.65 -3.57
C ASP A 154 8.99 16.57 -3.46
N SER A 155 9.39 16.05 -4.62
CA SER A 155 10.47 15.07 -4.86
C SER A 155 10.18 13.59 -4.61
N GLY A 156 8.91 13.21 -4.66
CA GLY A 156 8.43 11.83 -4.82
C GLY A 156 8.89 10.87 -3.73
N PHE A 157 8.54 9.59 -3.87
CA PHE A 157 9.11 8.53 -3.03
C PHE A 157 10.64 8.48 -3.14
N LYS A 158 11.19 8.88 -4.28
CA LYS A 158 12.63 8.88 -4.57
C LYS A 158 13.45 9.62 -3.52
N LYS A 159 13.03 10.81 -3.08
CA LYS A 159 13.78 11.56 -2.04
C LYS A 159 13.67 10.90 -0.68
N THR A 160 12.51 10.37 -0.32
CA THR A 160 12.31 9.62 0.92
C THR A 160 13.25 8.42 0.96
N PHE A 161 13.30 7.63 -0.11
CA PHE A 161 14.23 6.51 -0.21
C PHE A 161 15.69 6.94 -0.23
N LYS A 162 16.05 8.10 -0.81
CA LYS A 162 17.42 8.63 -0.73
C LYS A 162 17.83 8.93 0.70
N ARG A 163 16.92 9.49 1.51
CA ARG A 163 17.18 9.72 2.94
C ARG A 163 17.34 8.40 3.70
N ILE A 164 16.46 7.42 3.42
CA ILE A 164 16.55 6.08 4.01
C ILE A 164 17.89 5.42 3.66
N ALA A 165 18.28 5.45 2.38
CA ALA A 165 19.54 4.90 1.89
C ALA A 165 20.77 5.54 2.55
N GLN A 166 20.69 6.81 2.94
CA GLN A 166 21.75 7.50 3.68
C GLN A 166 21.76 7.19 5.18
N ARG A 167 20.61 6.85 5.77
CA ARG A 167 20.45 6.76 7.23
C ARG A 167 20.49 5.33 7.75
N ILE A 168 19.83 4.39 7.08
CA ILE A 168 19.76 2.99 7.52
C ILE A 168 21.14 2.34 7.64
N PRO A 169 22.09 2.54 6.70
CA PRO A 169 23.44 1.98 6.84
C PRO A 169 24.24 2.52 8.04
N LEU A 170 23.83 3.64 8.64
CA LEU A 170 24.47 4.20 9.83
C LEU A 170 23.98 3.54 11.13
N LEU A 171 22.86 2.81 11.08
CA LEU A 171 22.34 2.08 12.22
C LEU A 171 23.08 0.76 12.38
N SER A 172 23.37 0.39 13.63
CA SER A 172 23.99 -0.91 13.90
C SER A 172 23.03 -2.05 13.54
N SER A 173 23.58 -3.18 13.09
CA SER A 173 22.79 -4.41 12.85
C SER A 173 21.97 -4.81 14.09
N ALA A 174 22.53 -4.65 15.30
CA ALA A 174 21.81 -4.91 16.55
C ALA A 174 20.63 -3.95 16.77
N SER A 175 20.76 -2.67 16.39
CA SER A 175 19.69 -1.69 16.44
C SER A 175 18.56 -2.05 15.48
N LEU A 176 18.91 -2.39 14.23
CA LEU A 176 17.93 -2.77 13.20
C LEU A 176 17.15 -4.04 13.59
N SER A 177 17.83 -5.06 14.12
CA SER A 177 17.16 -6.27 14.62
C SER A 177 16.21 -5.98 15.77
N LYS A 178 16.56 -5.08 16.71
CA LYS A 178 15.68 -4.66 17.81
C LYS A 178 14.43 -3.93 17.33
N LEU A 179 14.50 -3.29 16.16
CA LEU A 179 13.38 -2.62 15.51
C LEU A 179 12.54 -3.57 14.64
N GLY A 180 12.83 -4.89 14.66
CA GLY A 180 12.14 -5.88 13.81
C GLY A 180 12.56 -5.86 12.34
N LEU A 181 13.62 -5.12 11.99
CA LEU A 181 14.13 -4.95 10.62
C LEU A 181 15.28 -5.95 10.34
N SER A 182 14.97 -7.23 10.52
CA SER A 182 15.97 -8.30 10.53
C SER A 182 16.66 -8.54 9.18
N ASN A 183 16.00 -8.27 8.06
CA ASN A 183 16.59 -8.42 6.73
C ASN A 183 17.47 -7.21 6.41
N LEU A 184 17.04 -6.00 6.77
CA LEU A 184 17.90 -4.83 6.73
C LEU A 184 19.13 -4.97 7.63
N ALA A 185 19.01 -5.60 8.81
CA ALA A 185 20.14 -5.84 9.69
C ALA A 185 21.25 -6.67 9.04
N LYS A 186 20.88 -7.67 8.21
CA LYS A 186 21.82 -8.53 7.47
C LYS A 186 22.60 -7.76 6.40
N VAL A 187 21.97 -6.75 5.80
CA VAL A 187 22.55 -5.96 4.70
C VAL A 187 22.96 -4.55 5.12
N SER A 188 22.87 -4.20 6.40
CA SER A 188 23.18 -2.84 6.89
C SER A 188 24.58 -2.34 6.54
N ARG A 189 25.56 -3.25 6.46
CA ARG A 189 26.96 -2.94 6.12
C ARG A 189 27.26 -2.88 4.63
N LEU A 190 26.31 -3.34 3.81
CA LEU A 190 26.44 -3.43 2.36
C LEU A 190 26.35 -2.07 1.67
N GLY A 191 25.80 -1.06 2.36
CA GLY A 191 25.45 0.21 1.74
C GLY A 191 24.19 0.09 0.91
N MET A 192 23.56 1.24 0.66
CA MET A 192 22.26 1.33 -0.01
C MET A 192 22.23 2.54 -0.91
N ASP A 193 21.66 2.40 -2.10
CA ASP A 193 21.46 3.49 -3.04
C ASP A 193 20.06 3.44 -3.65
N VAL A 194 19.67 4.58 -4.21
CA VAL A 194 18.47 4.71 -5.03
C VAL A 194 18.89 4.78 -6.49
N SER A 195 18.31 3.92 -7.33
CA SER A 195 18.57 3.86 -8.76
C SER A 195 18.36 5.23 -9.42
N GLU A 196 19.21 5.58 -10.40
CA GLU A 196 18.99 6.75 -11.24
C GLU A 196 17.65 6.64 -11.98
N GLY A 197 17.33 5.44 -12.47
CA GLY A 197 16.05 5.07 -13.06
C GLY A 197 15.00 4.62 -12.06
N PHE A 198 14.96 5.22 -10.86
CA PHE A 198 13.88 4.96 -9.90
C PHE A 198 12.51 5.27 -10.52
N THR A 199 11.57 4.34 -10.49
CA THR A 199 10.20 4.53 -10.98
C THR A 199 9.20 4.60 -9.84
N GLN A 200 8.32 5.60 -9.87
CA GLN A 200 7.14 5.68 -9.01
C GLN A 200 5.91 5.19 -9.78
N VAL A 201 5.26 4.15 -9.27
CA VAL A 201 4.09 3.53 -9.92
C VAL A 201 2.81 3.95 -9.18
N LEU A 202 1.80 4.39 -9.92
CA LEU A 202 0.46 4.65 -9.41
C LEU A 202 -0.49 3.58 -9.95
N ILE A 203 -1.11 2.83 -9.04
CA ILE A 203 -1.96 1.68 -9.39
C ILE A 203 -3.42 2.04 -9.11
N PHE A 204 -4.27 2.01 -10.14
CA PHE A 204 -5.70 2.34 -10.04
C PHE A 204 -6.59 1.10 -10.26
N PRO A 205 -7.88 1.14 -9.92
CA PRO A 205 -8.81 0.08 -10.30
C PRO A 205 -8.87 -0.15 -11.82
N SER A 206 -9.18 -1.38 -12.26
CA SER A 206 -9.15 -1.83 -13.66
C SER A 206 -10.04 -1.04 -14.61
N ASP A 207 -11.13 -0.49 -14.10
CA ASP A 207 -12.12 0.32 -14.83
C ASP A 207 -11.77 1.81 -14.86
N THR A 208 -10.59 2.20 -14.37
CA THR A 208 -10.11 3.59 -14.40
C THR A 208 -9.53 3.94 -15.77
N GLU A 209 -9.99 5.04 -16.37
CA GLU A 209 -9.43 5.59 -17.61
C GLU A 209 -8.05 6.22 -17.37
N VAL A 210 -6.99 5.44 -17.58
CA VAL A 210 -5.60 5.86 -17.39
C VAL A 210 -4.93 6.45 -18.64
N SER A 211 -5.51 6.26 -19.83
CA SER A 211 -4.93 6.81 -21.07
C SER A 211 -5.02 8.34 -21.10
N ASN A 212 -6.07 8.89 -20.49
CA ASN A 212 -6.22 10.31 -20.25
C ASN A 212 -5.89 10.67 -18.79
N LYS A 213 -4.62 10.98 -18.52
CA LYS A 213 -4.14 11.33 -17.17
C LYS A 213 -4.85 12.53 -16.52
N TYR A 214 -5.52 13.40 -17.29
CA TYR A 214 -6.35 14.45 -16.71
C TYR A 214 -7.55 13.89 -15.93
N CYS A 215 -8.10 12.75 -16.35
CA CYS A 215 -9.23 12.10 -15.66
C CYS A 215 -8.86 11.59 -14.27
N LEU A 216 -7.57 11.37 -14.03
CA LEU A 216 -7.04 10.90 -12.75
C LEU A 216 -6.94 12.03 -11.72
N ILE A 217 -7.03 13.30 -12.13
CA ILE A 217 -6.80 14.46 -11.27
C ILE A 217 -8.13 14.95 -10.68
N ASP A 218 -8.15 15.16 -9.36
CA ASP A 218 -9.27 15.85 -8.72
C ASP A 218 -9.07 17.37 -8.77
N SER A 219 -9.58 17.99 -9.85
CA SER A 219 -9.49 19.44 -10.04
C SER A 219 -10.28 20.26 -9.02
N LYS A 220 -11.14 19.64 -8.20
CA LYS A 220 -11.87 20.33 -7.12
C LYS A 220 -11.02 20.52 -5.86
N GLU A 221 -10.03 19.66 -5.65
CA GLU A 221 -9.14 19.70 -4.49
C GLU A 221 -7.82 20.47 -4.76
N LEU A 222 -7.60 20.93 -5.99
CA LEU A 222 -6.34 21.50 -6.45
C LEU A 222 -6.53 22.89 -7.04
N GLU A 223 -5.54 23.76 -6.84
CA GLU A 223 -5.47 25.01 -7.60
C GLU A 223 -5.11 24.73 -9.07
N ARG A 224 -5.49 25.64 -9.98
CA ARG A 224 -5.30 25.42 -11.43
C ARG A 224 -3.85 25.11 -11.81
N TYR A 225 -2.88 25.83 -11.24
CA TYR A 225 -1.47 25.57 -11.51
C TYR A 225 -1.00 24.21 -10.97
N GLU A 226 -1.66 23.68 -9.93
CA GLU A 226 -1.36 22.37 -9.34
C GLU A 226 -1.89 21.24 -10.20
N VAL A 227 -3.06 21.43 -10.81
CA VAL A 227 -3.59 20.52 -11.83
C VAL A 227 -2.62 20.40 -13.00
N ASP A 228 -2.16 21.53 -13.53
CA ASP A 228 -1.21 21.55 -14.65
C ASP A 228 0.12 20.90 -14.26
N LEU A 229 0.62 21.20 -13.06
CA LEU A 229 1.87 20.61 -12.57
C LEU A 229 1.74 19.10 -12.32
N LEU A 230 0.65 18.64 -11.71
CA LEU A 230 0.40 17.22 -11.49
C LEU A 230 0.28 16.48 -12.82
N PHE A 231 -0.43 17.04 -13.80
CA PHE A 231 -0.51 16.45 -15.13
C PHE A 231 0.89 16.32 -15.77
N ASN A 232 1.74 17.33 -15.64
CA ASN A 232 3.11 17.26 -16.14
C ASN A 232 3.93 16.20 -15.40
N LEU A 233 3.80 16.09 -14.07
CA LEU A 233 4.48 15.09 -13.25
C LEU A 233 4.06 13.66 -13.67
N LEU A 234 2.77 13.41 -13.89
CA LEU A 234 2.27 12.11 -14.34
C LEU A 234 2.81 11.72 -15.73
N ASN A 235 3.30 12.67 -16.52
CA ASN A 235 3.90 12.43 -17.84
C ASN A 235 5.43 12.36 -17.83
N GLN A 236 6.05 12.43 -16.65
CA GLN A 236 7.49 12.19 -16.52
C GLN A 236 7.82 10.71 -16.71
N LYS A 237 9.03 10.43 -17.19
CA LYS A 237 9.50 9.08 -17.50
C LYS A 237 9.61 8.18 -16.25
N ASP A 238 9.82 8.77 -15.09
CA ASP A 238 9.95 8.09 -13.80
C ASP A 238 8.62 7.95 -13.05
N VAL A 239 7.49 8.29 -13.69
CA VAL A 239 6.14 8.04 -13.16
C VAL A 239 5.39 7.11 -14.10
N GLU A 240 5.02 5.94 -13.59
CA GLU A 240 4.19 4.96 -14.29
C GLU A 240 2.78 4.99 -13.72
N VAL A 241 1.79 4.91 -14.61
CA VAL A 241 0.38 4.78 -14.23
C VAL A 241 -0.12 3.47 -14.81
N THR A 242 -0.65 2.61 -13.96
CA THR A 242 -1.15 1.30 -14.35
C THR A 242 -2.42 0.95 -13.57
N THR A 243 -3.00 -0.19 -13.89
CA THR A 243 -4.23 -0.69 -13.27
C THR A 243 -4.01 -2.03 -12.58
N SER A 244 -4.70 -2.22 -11.46
CA SER A 244 -4.96 -3.51 -10.83
C SER A 244 -5.90 -4.35 -11.70
N CYS A 245 -6.02 -5.65 -11.42
CA CYS A 245 -7.09 -6.46 -11.97
C CYS A 245 -8.46 -6.20 -11.33
N PHE A 246 -8.53 -5.55 -10.15
CA PHE A 246 -9.79 -5.27 -9.46
C PHE A 246 -10.41 -3.94 -9.91
N SER A 247 -11.71 -3.95 -10.22
CA SER A 247 -12.51 -2.76 -10.56
C SER A 247 -13.05 -2.07 -9.30
N HIS A 248 -13.57 -0.85 -9.43
CA HIS A 248 -14.26 -0.18 -8.31
C HIS A 248 -15.39 -1.04 -7.73
N LYS A 249 -16.18 -1.67 -8.62
CA LYS A 249 -17.31 -2.52 -8.23
C LYS A 249 -16.87 -3.76 -7.44
N ASP A 250 -15.74 -4.36 -7.80
CA ASP A 250 -15.19 -5.49 -7.03
C ASP A 250 -14.86 -5.07 -5.60
N ILE A 251 -14.22 -3.89 -5.45
CA ILE A 251 -13.86 -3.36 -4.13
C ILE A 251 -15.09 -3.00 -3.32
N GLU A 252 -16.10 -2.36 -3.92
CA GLU A 252 -17.38 -2.04 -3.28
C GLU A 252 -18.06 -3.31 -2.74
N ASN A 253 -18.18 -4.36 -3.58
CA ASN A 253 -18.77 -5.63 -3.18
C ASN A 253 -18.03 -6.28 -1.99
N ILE A 254 -16.69 -6.28 -2.02
CA ILE A 254 -15.88 -6.83 -0.93
C ILE A 254 -16.07 -6.01 0.35
N CYS A 255 -16.10 -4.69 0.24
CA CYS A 255 -16.29 -3.80 1.38
C CYS A 255 -17.67 -3.96 2.01
N ASP A 256 -18.72 -4.12 1.21
CA ASP A 256 -20.07 -4.36 1.71
C ASP A 256 -20.19 -5.71 2.42
N LEU A 257 -19.54 -6.75 1.89
CA LEU A 257 -19.42 -8.05 2.58
C LEU A 257 -18.74 -7.90 3.94
N LEU A 258 -17.61 -7.20 4.01
CA LEU A 258 -16.90 -6.95 5.27
C LEU A 258 -17.77 -6.19 6.26
N LYS A 259 -18.46 -5.12 5.83
CA LYS A 259 -19.38 -4.36 6.69
C LYS A 259 -20.52 -5.23 7.22
N SER A 260 -21.10 -6.09 6.39
CA SER A 260 -22.17 -7.01 6.83
C SER A 260 -21.65 -7.99 7.87
N SER A 261 -20.46 -8.55 7.64
CA SER A 261 -19.83 -9.51 8.56
C SER A 261 -19.47 -8.88 9.91
N LEU A 262 -19.15 -7.58 9.94
CA LEU A 262 -18.86 -6.83 11.16
C LEU A 262 -20.10 -6.31 11.90
N ARG A 263 -21.30 -6.40 11.30
CA ARG A 263 -22.57 -5.93 11.89
C ARG A 263 -23.46 -7.06 12.42
N ASP A 264 -23.22 -8.28 11.94
CA ASP A 264 -23.93 -9.49 12.36
C ASP A 264 -23.29 -10.16 13.59
N GLU A 265 -22.28 -9.50 14.20
CA GLU A 265 -21.67 -9.80 15.51
C GLU A 265 -22.16 -8.83 16.60
#